data_AF-A0A0Q0B684-F1
#
_entry.id   AF-A0A0Q0B684-F1
#
_cell.length_a   1.000
_cell.length_b   1.000
_cell.length_c   1.000
_cell.angle_alpha   90.00
_cell.angle_beta   90.00
_cell.angle_gamma   90.00
#
_symmetry.space_group_name_H-M   'P 1'
#
loop_
_entity.id
_entity.type
_entity.pdbx_description
1 polymer ?
#
loop_
_entity_poly.entity_id
_entity_poly.type
_entity_poly.pdbx_seq_one_letter_code
_entity_poly.pdbx_strand_id
1 'polypeptide(L)'
;MTDPIQVSRGAWQTCLALMACLCLDVTHPVNAEETDDTALALVEQRKLGEGLAWLGYQVASRTATFAGIVQAIGKTEAQELVQKELQRLQPEYQAQWDRNLAAAYAHSFTAEELRSLNQGEDSPSLVSRFRARNTQVSADMKARSSELLGKFVSRALGNAQAALQR
;
A
#
# COMPACT_ATOMS: atom_id res chain seq x y z
N MET A 1 14.88 -86.45 -16.97
CA MET A 1 13.79 -87.23 -16.32
C MET A 1 13.62 -86.60 -14.96
N THR A 2 12.56 -85.89 -14.59
CA THR A 2 11.20 -85.74 -15.09
C THR A 2 10.61 -84.58 -14.28
N ASP A 3 10.06 -83.56 -14.93
CA ASP A 3 8.87 -82.88 -14.40
C ASP A 3 7.67 -83.81 -14.65
N PRO A 4 6.53 -83.75 -13.90
CA PRO A 4 5.57 -82.67 -14.16
C PRO A 4 4.46 -82.32 -13.10
N ILE A 5 3.76 -81.21 -13.41
CA ILE A 5 2.35 -80.81 -13.12
C ILE A 5 2.02 -80.31 -11.68
N GLN A 6 1.70 -79.04 -11.38
CA GLN A 6 0.73 -78.01 -11.85
C GLN A 6 -0.47 -77.86 -10.89
N VAL A 7 -0.97 -76.61 -10.80
CA VAL A 7 -2.29 -76.15 -10.28
C VAL A 7 -2.25 -75.74 -8.78
N SER A 8 -2.57 -74.52 -8.34
CA SER A 8 -3.65 -73.63 -8.78
C SER A 8 -3.43 -72.16 -8.41
N ARG A 9 -3.72 -71.28 -9.38
CA ARG A 9 -4.52 -70.05 -9.28
C ARG A 9 -4.31 -69.15 -8.05
N GLY A 10 -3.48 -68.13 -8.26
CA GLY A 10 -3.64 -66.82 -7.64
C GLY A 10 -3.32 -65.75 -8.68
N ALA A 11 -4.34 -65.31 -9.42
CA ALA A 11 -4.30 -63.99 -10.04
C ALA A 11 -3.99 -62.99 -8.91
N TRP A 12 -3.00 -62.11 -9.03
CA TRP A 12 -3.15 -60.83 -9.71
C TRP A 12 -1.81 -60.34 -10.28
N GLN A 13 -1.74 -60.28 -11.61
CA GLN A 13 -1.13 -59.17 -12.36
C GLN A 13 -1.74 -57.87 -11.81
N THR A 14 -1.10 -56.72 -11.60
CA THR A 14 -0.01 -55.95 -12.25
C THR A 14 0.00 -54.64 -11.42
N CYS A 15 0.99 -53.77 -11.33
CA CYS A 15 1.92 -53.23 -12.31
C CYS A 15 2.91 -52.36 -11.52
N LEU A 16 4.20 -52.48 -11.82
CA LEU A 16 5.17 -51.43 -11.54
C LEU A 16 4.85 -50.24 -12.45
N ALA A 17 4.61 -49.07 -11.87
CA ALA A 17 4.69 -47.79 -12.57
C ALA A 17 5.45 -46.80 -11.68
N LEU A 18 6.61 -46.37 -12.20
CA LEU A 18 7.44 -45.31 -11.66
C LEU A 18 6.60 -44.03 -11.44
N MET A 19 6.61 -43.50 -10.22
CA MET A 19 6.18 -42.13 -9.93
C MET A 19 7.38 -41.34 -9.41
N ALA A 20 8.26 -41.01 -10.34
CA ALA A 20 9.17 -39.88 -10.21
C ALA A 20 8.43 -38.64 -10.75
N CYS A 21 7.68 -37.96 -9.88
CA CYS A 21 7.12 -36.65 -10.17
C CYS A 21 7.67 -35.67 -9.13
N LEU A 22 8.82 -35.11 -9.50
CA LEU A 22 9.24 -33.72 -9.30
C LEU A 22 8.55 -32.97 -8.16
N CYS A 23 9.37 -32.52 -7.21
CA CYS A 23 9.13 -31.33 -6.41
C CYS A 23 8.66 -30.19 -7.32
N LEU A 24 7.34 -30.01 -7.43
CA LEU A 24 6.76 -28.74 -7.82
C LEU A 24 6.91 -27.83 -6.60
N ASP A 25 8.09 -27.25 -6.45
CA ASP A 25 8.14 -25.88 -5.96
C ASP A 25 7.27 -25.09 -6.93
N VAL A 26 6.00 -24.87 -6.55
CA VAL A 26 5.15 -23.89 -7.23
C VAL A 26 5.80 -22.55 -6.96
N THR A 27 6.78 -22.21 -7.79
CA THR A 27 7.20 -20.83 -7.97
C THR A 27 6.03 -20.15 -8.66
N HIS A 28 5.06 -19.69 -7.86
CA HIS A 28 4.08 -18.72 -8.34
C HIS A 28 4.90 -17.56 -8.93
N PRO A 29 4.74 -17.24 -10.22
CA PRO A 29 5.34 -16.02 -10.74
C PRO A 29 4.80 -14.90 -9.86
N VAL A 30 5.70 -14.20 -9.16
CA VAL A 30 5.36 -12.97 -8.45
C VAL A 30 4.79 -12.03 -9.49
N ASN A 31 3.46 -11.94 -9.56
CA ASN A 31 2.80 -11.07 -10.50
C ASN A 31 2.83 -9.67 -9.92
N ALA A 32 3.65 -8.79 -10.51
CA ALA A 32 3.78 -7.41 -10.07
C ALA A 32 2.42 -6.69 -10.10
N GLU A 33 1.57 -7.03 -11.08
CA GLU A 33 0.20 -6.49 -11.20
C GLU A 33 -0.67 -6.93 -10.00
N GLU A 34 -0.62 -8.20 -9.60
CA GLU A 34 -1.34 -8.70 -8.43
C GLU A 34 -0.86 -8.02 -7.14
N THR A 35 0.44 -7.77 -7.03
CA THR A 35 1.03 -7.12 -5.86
C THR A 35 0.58 -5.66 -5.77
N ASP A 36 0.56 -4.93 -6.89
CA ASP A 36 0.08 -3.55 -6.97
C ASP A 36 -1.41 -3.45 -6.63
N ASP A 37 -2.25 -4.33 -7.19
CA ASP A 37 -3.69 -4.37 -6.90
C ASP A 37 -3.97 -4.70 -5.42
N THR A 38 -3.22 -5.67 -4.86
CA THR A 38 -3.36 -6.04 -3.44
C THR A 38 -2.90 -4.90 -2.52
N ALA A 39 -1.86 -4.15 -2.90
CA ALA A 39 -1.40 -2.99 -2.15
C ALA A 39 -2.43 -1.85 -2.19
N LEU A 40 -3.06 -1.60 -3.34
CA LEU A 40 -4.12 -0.60 -3.46
C LEU A 40 -5.33 -0.97 -2.60
N ALA A 41 -5.76 -2.24 -2.66
CA ALA A 41 -6.84 -2.75 -1.82
C ALA A 41 -6.55 -2.57 -0.32
N LEU A 42 -5.31 -2.84 0.12
CA LEU A 42 -4.88 -2.57 1.50
C LEU A 42 -5.03 -1.09 1.86
N VAL A 43 -4.53 -0.19 1.01
CA VAL A 43 -4.57 1.26 1.27
C VAL A 43 -6.01 1.76 1.38
N GLU A 44 -6.89 1.35 0.47
CA GLU A 44 -8.28 1.79 0.42
C GLU A 44 -9.09 1.20 1.59
N GLN A 45 -9.01 -0.12 1.81
CA GLN A 45 -9.81 -0.81 2.83
C GLN A 45 -9.38 -0.45 4.25
N ARG A 46 -8.08 -0.22 4.47
CA ARG A 46 -7.53 0.23 5.75
C ARG A 46 -7.42 1.76 5.87
N LYS A 47 -7.86 2.51 4.86
CA LYS A 47 -7.89 3.98 4.88
C LYS A 47 -6.52 4.61 5.16
N LEU A 48 -5.44 3.96 4.71
CA LEU A 48 -4.06 4.37 5.03
C LEU A 48 -3.70 5.73 4.44
N GLY A 49 -4.42 6.15 3.40
CA GLY A 49 -4.25 7.45 2.73
C GLY A 49 -5.01 8.63 3.32
N GLU A 50 -5.89 8.43 4.33
CA GLU A 50 -6.77 9.50 4.85
C GLU A 50 -6.01 10.70 5.46
N GLY A 51 -4.74 10.51 5.83
CA GLY A 51 -3.88 11.54 6.43
C GLY A 51 -3.44 12.68 5.49
N LEU A 52 -3.82 12.68 4.21
CA LEU A 52 -3.35 13.66 3.21
C LEU A 52 -3.60 15.11 3.64
N ALA A 53 -4.84 15.47 4.01
CA ALA A 53 -5.16 16.85 4.39
C ALA A 53 -4.39 17.31 5.64
N TRP A 54 -4.27 16.43 6.65
CA TRP A 54 -3.51 16.71 7.85
C TRP A 54 -2.02 16.95 7.55
N LEU A 55 -1.41 16.09 6.72
CA LEU A 55 -0.02 16.24 6.31
C LEU A 55 0.17 17.52 5.48
N GLY A 56 -0.76 17.82 4.57
CA GLY A 56 -0.78 19.05 3.82
C GLY A 56 -0.78 20.27 4.73
N TYR A 57 -1.56 20.26 5.81
CA TYR A 57 -1.56 21.33 6.81
C TYR A 57 -0.23 21.44 7.58
N GLN A 58 0.40 20.31 7.94
CA GLN A 58 1.72 20.32 8.57
C GLN A 58 2.77 20.99 7.68
N VAL A 59 2.73 20.74 6.38
CA VAL A 59 3.62 21.39 5.41
C VAL A 59 3.25 22.87 5.25
N ALA A 60 1.97 23.17 5.04
CA ALA A 60 1.47 24.52 4.83
C ALA A 60 1.85 25.47 5.99
N SER A 61 1.68 25.01 7.23
CA SER A 61 1.92 25.80 8.45
C SER A 61 3.38 26.24 8.63
N ARG A 62 4.32 25.64 7.90
CA ARG A 62 5.76 25.96 7.92
C ARG A 62 6.18 26.92 6.81
N THR A 63 5.24 27.41 6.00
CA THR A 63 5.52 28.29 4.87
C THR A 63 5.40 29.77 5.23
N ALA A 64 6.14 30.63 4.52
CA ALA A 64 6.00 32.07 4.63
C ALA A 64 4.60 32.57 4.20
N THR A 65 3.97 31.91 3.21
CA THR A 65 2.60 32.23 2.78
C THR A 65 1.60 32.05 3.91
N PHE A 66 1.69 30.94 4.66
CA PHE A 66 0.86 30.75 5.84
C PHE A 66 1.10 31.81 6.91
N ALA A 67 2.36 32.16 7.17
CA ALA A 67 2.70 33.23 8.11
C ALA A 67 2.09 34.59 7.69
N GLY A 68 2.07 34.90 6.38
CA GLY A 68 1.40 36.09 5.85
C GLY A 68 -0.12 36.07 6.05
N ILE A 69 -0.77 34.92 5.86
CA ILE A 69 -2.21 34.76 6.15
C ILE A 69 -2.48 34.98 7.64
N VAL A 70 -1.66 34.40 8.53
CA VAL A 70 -1.77 34.59 9.99
C VAL A 70 -1.64 36.05 10.37
N GLN A 71 -0.72 36.80 9.76
CA GLN A 71 -0.58 38.23 10.02
C GLN A 71 -1.82 39.03 9.60
N ALA A 72 -2.51 38.61 8.55
CA ALA A 72 -3.67 39.31 8.01
C ALA A 72 -4.95 39.09 8.84
N ILE A 73 -5.20 37.86 9.29
CA ILE A 73 -6.49 37.48 9.88
C ILE A 73 -6.41 36.81 11.26
N GLY A 74 -5.22 36.65 11.82
CA GLY A 74 -5.03 35.93 13.07
C GLY A 74 -4.80 34.43 12.85
N LYS A 75 -4.29 33.77 13.89
CA LYS A 75 -3.85 32.38 13.80
C LYS A 75 -5.02 31.41 13.64
N THR A 76 -6.06 31.55 14.45
CA THR A 76 -7.19 30.62 14.47
C THR A 76 -7.91 30.61 13.12
N GLU A 77 -8.22 31.79 12.61
CA GLU A 77 -8.90 32.02 11.34
C GLU A 77 -8.03 31.54 10.16
N ALA A 78 -6.72 31.77 10.20
CA ALA A 78 -5.79 31.24 9.20
C ALA A 78 -5.74 29.70 9.18
N GLN A 79 -5.77 29.07 10.35
CA GLN A 79 -5.80 27.61 10.46
C GLN A 79 -7.07 27.04 9.86
N GLU A 80 -8.23 27.57 10.24
CA GLU A 80 -9.53 27.14 9.73
C GLU A 80 -9.62 27.33 8.21
N LEU A 81 -9.22 28.49 7.71
CA LEU A 81 -9.26 28.81 6.28
C LEU A 81 -8.40 27.83 5.46
N VAL A 82 -7.17 27.58 5.88
CA VAL A 82 -6.24 26.70 5.15
C VAL A 82 -6.66 25.25 5.25
N GLN A 83 -7.13 24.79 6.42
CA GLN A 83 -7.67 23.43 6.58
C GLN A 83 -8.90 23.20 5.70
N LYS A 84 -9.81 24.18 5.63
CA LYS A 84 -10.98 24.13 4.76
C LYS A 84 -10.58 24.00 3.28
N GLU A 85 -9.60 24.76 2.82
CA GLU A 85 -9.10 24.65 1.44
C GLU A 85 -8.43 23.28 1.17
N LEU A 86 -7.64 22.77 2.12
CA LEU A 86 -7.04 21.43 2.01
C LEU A 86 -8.10 20.34 1.92
N GLN A 87 -9.12 20.36 2.79
CA GLN A 87 -10.23 19.42 2.77
C GLN A 87 -11.03 19.52 1.46
N ARG A 88 -11.29 20.74 0.99
CA ARG A 88 -12.02 20.98 -0.26
C ARG A 88 -11.27 20.42 -1.47
N LEU A 89 -9.95 20.55 -1.50
CA LEU A 89 -9.10 20.07 -2.58
C LEU A 89 -8.77 18.57 -2.48
N GLN A 90 -8.84 17.97 -1.28
CA GLN A 90 -8.41 16.59 -1.02
C GLN A 90 -8.96 15.58 -2.05
N PRO A 91 -10.25 15.59 -2.44
CA PRO A 91 -10.78 14.63 -3.42
C PRO A 91 -10.06 14.66 -4.77
N GLU A 92 -9.52 15.81 -5.19
CA GLU A 92 -8.80 15.96 -6.47
C GLU A 92 -7.41 15.28 -6.43
N TYR A 93 -6.84 15.07 -5.25
CA TYR A 93 -5.48 14.55 -5.06
C TYR A 93 -5.44 13.15 -4.44
N GLN A 94 -6.52 12.73 -3.75
CA GLN A 94 -6.58 11.51 -2.96
C GLN A 94 -6.24 10.27 -3.79
N ALA A 95 -6.82 10.11 -4.98
CA ALA A 95 -6.60 8.92 -5.79
C ALA A 95 -5.12 8.73 -6.20
N GLN A 96 -4.39 9.81 -6.52
CA GLN A 96 -2.97 9.71 -6.85
C GLN A 96 -2.11 9.50 -5.59
N TRP A 97 -2.51 10.11 -4.47
CA TRP A 97 -1.87 9.90 -3.18
C TRP A 97 -1.96 8.44 -2.75
N ASP A 98 -3.14 7.83 -2.86
CA ASP A 98 -3.37 6.43 -2.51
C ASP A 98 -2.60 5.47 -3.42
N ARG A 99 -2.55 5.74 -4.72
CA ARG A 99 -1.70 4.98 -5.66
C ARG A 99 -0.21 5.08 -5.32
N ASN A 100 0.28 6.26 -4.95
CA ASN A 100 1.67 6.41 -4.54
C ASN A 100 1.98 5.63 -3.26
N LEU A 101 1.03 5.61 -2.31
CA LEU A 101 1.16 4.86 -1.06
C LEU A 101 1.12 3.35 -1.33
N ALA A 102 0.20 2.90 -2.18
CA ALA A 102 0.11 1.50 -2.63
C ALA A 102 1.42 1.05 -3.29
N ALA A 103 1.97 1.85 -4.20
CA ALA A 103 3.24 1.53 -4.85
C ALA A 103 4.43 1.44 -3.85
N ALA A 104 4.43 2.26 -2.79
CA ALA A 104 5.43 2.18 -1.74
C ALA A 104 5.30 0.89 -0.90
N TYR A 105 4.07 0.43 -0.67
CA TYR A 105 3.79 -0.87 -0.05
C TYR A 105 4.18 -2.03 -0.96
N ALA A 106 3.80 -2.03 -2.24
CA ALA A 106 4.13 -3.06 -3.21
C ALA A 106 5.64 -3.22 -3.41
N HIS A 107 6.42 -2.15 -3.28
CA HIS A 107 7.89 -2.22 -3.32
C HIS A 107 8.49 -2.90 -2.07
N SER A 108 7.78 -2.90 -0.93
CA SER A 108 8.32 -3.36 0.35
C SER A 108 7.77 -4.72 0.80
N PHE A 109 6.71 -5.23 0.18
CA PHE A 109 5.98 -6.42 0.64
C PHE A 109 5.53 -7.28 -0.54
N THR A 110 5.36 -8.59 -0.31
CA THR A 110 4.74 -9.47 -1.30
C THR A 110 3.21 -9.37 -1.26
N ALA A 111 2.53 -9.84 -2.30
CA ALA A 111 1.07 -9.91 -2.35
C ALA A 111 0.50 -10.69 -1.15
N GLU A 112 1.10 -11.81 -0.74
CA GLU A 112 0.69 -12.59 0.43
C GLU A 112 0.81 -11.79 1.71
N GLU A 113 1.94 -11.10 1.93
CA GLU A 113 2.13 -10.28 3.13
C GLU A 113 1.10 -9.14 3.20
N LEU A 114 0.84 -8.48 2.07
CA LEU A 114 -0.18 -7.43 1.96
C LEU A 114 -1.59 -7.97 2.23
N ARG A 115 -1.90 -9.17 1.73
CA ARG A 115 -3.20 -9.83 1.94
C ARG A 115 -3.39 -10.20 3.41
N SER A 116 -2.38 -10.77 4.06
CA SER A 116 -2.37 -11.05 5.50
C SER A 116 -2.57 -9.78 6.34
N LEU A 117 -1.87 -8.69 6.01
CA LEU A 117 -2.04 -7.39 6.68
C LEU A 117 -3.47 -6.84 6.50
N ASN A 118 -4.03 -6.98 5.30
CA ASN A 118 -5.37 -6.53 5.01
C ASN A 118 -6.45 -7.35 5.74
N GLN A 119 -6.19 -8.64 5.96
CA GLN A 119 -7.05 -9.52 6.78
C GLN A 119 -6.90 -9.27 8.28
N GLY A 120 -5.85 -8.56 8.72
CA GLY A 120 -5.60 -8.28 10.13
C GLY A 120 -4.92 -9.44 10.85
N GLU A 121 -4.12 -10.22 10.11
CA GLU A 121 -3.31 -11.25 10.72
C GLU A 121 -2.20 -10.62 11.57
N ASP A 122 -2.21 -10.88 12.87
CA ASP A 122 -1.30 -10.26 13.82
C ASP A 122 -0.21 -11.22 14.33
N SER A 123 0.28 -12.11 13.46
CA SER A 123 1.43 -12.95 13.81
C SER A 123 2.58 -12.06 14.27
N PRO A 124 3.24 -12.32 15.43
CA PRO A 124 4.35 -11.51 15.92
C PRO A 124 5.46 -11.32 14.87
N SER A 125 5.65 -12.33 14.00
CA SER A 125 6.60 -12.27 12.90
C SER A 125 6.20 -11.26 11.81
N LEU A 126 4.91 -11.20 11.43
CA LEU A 126 4.39 -10.28 10.43
C LEU A 126 4.38 -8.84 10.97
N VAL A 127 3.97 -8.65 12.23
CA VAL A 127 4.02 -7.34 12.90
C VAL A 127 5.46 -6.81 12.99
N SER A 128 6.42 -7.67 13.32
CA SER A 128 7.84 -7.30 13.36
C SER A 128 8.36 -6.89 11.97
N ARG A 129 8.08 -7.69 10.93
CA ARG A 129 8.45 -7.35 9.54
C ARG A 129 7.80 -6.06 9.07
N PHE A 130 6.51 -5.87 9.37
CA PHE A 130 5.79 -4.66 9.03
C PHE A 130 6.44 -3.42 9.65
N ARG A 131 6.72 -3.44 10.95
CA ARG A 131 7.40 -2.32 11.63
C ARG A 131 8.78 -2.05 11.04
N ALA A 132 9.56 -3.10 10.77
CA ALA A 132 10.90 -2.96 10.20
C ALA A 132 10.87 -2.29 8.82
N ARG A 133 9.87 -2.63 7.98
CA ARG A 133 9.75 -2.10 6.60
C ARG A 133 8.92 -0.82 6.50
N ASN A 134 8.16 -0.44 7.53
CA ASN A 134 7.34 0.76 7.51
C ASN A 134 8.17 2.06 7.32
N THR A 135 9.41 2.08 7.83
CA THR A 135 10.36 3.18 7.56
C THR A 135 10.71 3.27 6.07
N GLN A 136 10.87 2.14 5.39
CA GLN A 136 11.14 2.07 3.96
C GLN A 136 9.93 2.53 3.14
N VAL A 137 8.71 2.07 3.49
CA VAL A 137 7.46 2.57 2.89
C VAL A 137 7.35 4.08 3.05
N SER A 138 7.64 4.60 4.24
CA SER A 138 7.56 6.05 4.51
C SER A 138 8.56 6.85 3.67
N ALA A 139 9.78 6.34 3.51
CA ALA A 139 10.81 6.97 2.68
C ALA A 139 10.44 6.95 1.19
N ASP A 140 9.94 5.81 0.69
CA ASP A 140 9.52 5.66 -0.70
C ASP A 140 8.27 6.53 -1.00
N MET A 141 7.28 6.51 -0.10
CA MET A 141 6.10 7.37 -0.20
C MET A 141 6.48 8.85 -0.26
N LYS A 142 7.45 9.29 0.56
CA LYS A 142 7.97 10.65 0.50
C LYS A 142 8.59 10.94 -0.86
N ALA A 143 9.41 10.04 -1.40
CA ALA A 143 10.03 10.22 -2.71
C ALA A 143 9.00 10.34 -3.84
N ARG A 144 7.97 9.46 -3.84
CA ARG A 144 6.91 9.43 -4.85
C ARG A 144 5.94 10.59 -4.76
N SER A 145 5.69 11.12 -3.57
CA SER A 145 4.58 12.05 -3.33
C SER A 145 4.99 13.49 -3.03
N SER A 146 6.29 13.80 -2.94
CA SER A 146 6.74 15.15 -2.60
C SER A 146 6.22 16.22 -3.57
N GLU A 147 6.21 15.95 -4.87
CA GLU A 147 5.68 16.88 -5.87
C GLU A 147 4.16 17.03 -5.76
N LEU A 148 3.43 15.92 -5.63
CA LEU A 148 1.97 15.90 -5.47
C LEU A 148 1.55 16.70 -4.23
N LEU A 149 2.21 16.44 -3.10
CA LEU A 149 1.98 17.13 -1.83
C LEU A 149 2.30 18.63 -1.95
N GLY A 150 3.40 18.98 -2.64
CA GLY A 150 3.75 20.36 -2.94
C GLY A 150 2.64 21.09 -3.71
N LYS A 151 2.16 20.51 -4.81
CA LYS A 151 1.06 21.09 -5.61
C LYS A 151 -0.23 21.25 -4.81
N PHE A 152 -0.60 20.23 -4.04
CA PHE A 152 -1.76 20.25 -3.16
C PHE A 152 -1.68 21.41 -2.16
N VAL A 153 -0.55 21.55 -1.47
CA VAL A 153 -0.32 22.60 -0.46
C VAL A 153 -0.27 23.99 -1.09
N SER A 154 0.47 24.15 -2.19
CA SER A 154 0.57 25.43 -2.89
C SER A 154 -0.79 25.93 -3.38
N ARG A 155 -1.65 25.04 -3.89
CA ARG A 155 -3.00 25.40 -4.33
C ARG A 155 -3.89 25.78 -3.16
N ALA A 156 -3.83 25.06 -2.04
CA ALA A 156 -4.60 25.41 -0.84
C ALA A 156 -4.20 26.78 -0.28
N LEU A 157 -2.90 27.04 -0.14
CA LEU A 157 -2.38 28.34 0.32
C LEU A 157 -2.73 29.48 -0.64
N GLY A 158 -2.63 29.25 -1.95
CA GLY A 158 -3.00 30.22 -2.96
C GLY A 158 -4.48 30.60 -2.90
N ASN A 159 -5.38 29.61 -2.75
CA ASN A 159 -6.81 29.87 -2.60
C ASN A 159 -7.13 30.63 -1.32
N ALA A 160 -6.49 30.25 -0.20
CA ALA A 160 -6.65 30.93 1.08
C ALA A 160 -6.20 32.39 0.99
N GLN A 161 -5.05 32.67 0.38
CA GLN A 161 -4.55 34.03 0.18
C GLN A 161 -5.50 34.85 -0.72
N ALA A 162 -6.01 34.27 -1.81
CA ALA A 162 -6.98 34.93 -2.69
C ALA A 162 -8.34 35.18 -2.01
N ALA A 163 -8.71 34.41 -0.98
CA ALA A 163 -9.91 34.66 -0.19
C ALA A 163 -9.81 35.92 0.68
N LEU A 164 -8.60 36.40 1.00
CA LEU A 164 -8.38 37.63 1.77
C LEU A 164 -8.59 38.91 0.94
N GLN A 165 -8.64 38.79 -0.39
CA GLN A 165 -8.75 39.92 -1.31
C GLN A 165 -10.18 40.15 -1.83
N ARG A 166 -11.12 39.31 -1.39
CA ARG A 166 -12.54 39.34 -1.77
C ARG A 166 -13.36 40.00 -0.66
#